data_AF-A0A3Q1D2P0-F1
#
_entry.id   AF-A0A3Q1D2P0-F1
#
_cell.length_a   1.000
_cell.length_b   1.000
_cell.length_c   1.000
_cell.angle_alpha   90.00
_cell.angle_beta   90.00
_cell.angle_gamma   90.00
#
_symmetry.space_group_name_H-M   'P 1'
#
loop_
_entity.id
_entity.type
_entity.pdbx_description
1 polymer ?
#
loop_
_entity_poly.entity_id
_entity_poly.type
_entity_poly.pdbx_seq_one_letter_code
_entity_poly.pdbx_strand_id
1 'polypeptide(L)' 'MSAECSSYYSADGLFVDAFSCPKPGNAAAAVYCCGFNDVKYCCDDPNSFFPYEYGYMWWLSNLTDL' A
#
# COMPACT_ATOMS: atom_id res chain seq x y z
N MET A 1 17.99 -4.17 -3.92
CA MET A 1 17.26 -2.90 -3.78
C MET A 1 16.15 -3.15 -2.78
N SER A 2 16.04 -2.33 -1.75
CA SER A 2 14.93 -2.31 -0.79
C SER A 2 14.14 -1.03 -1.00
N ALA A 3 12.81 -1.11 -1.07
CA ALA A 3 11.95 0.07 -1.10
C ALA A 3 11.65 0.52 0.33
N GLU A 4 11.57 1.84 0.51
CA GLU A 4 11.06 2.46 1.73
C GLU A 4 9.57 2.78 1.52
N CYS A 5 8.71 2.24 2.38
CA CYS A 5 7.34 2.68 2.51
C CYS A 5 7.29 3.85 3.49
N SER A 6 6.92 5.04 3.00
CA SER A 6 6.69 6.20 3.86
C SER A 6 5.55 5.96 4.86
N SER A 7 5.59 6.64 6.01
CA SER A 7 4.52 6.62 6.99
C SER A 7 3.19 7.08 6.39
N TYR A 8 2.09 6.65 7.00
CA TYR A 8 0.73 6.97 6.56
C TYR A 8 -0.28 6.85 7.70
N TYR A 9 -1.49 7.34 7.49
CA TYR A 9 -2.65 7.02 8.32
C TYR A 9 -3.45 5.94 7.63
N SER A 10 -3.76 4.87 8.37
CA SER A 10 -4.60 3.79 7.87
C SER A 10 -6.05 4.23 7.68
N ALA A 11 -6.85 3.40 7.00
CA ALA A 11 -8.29 3.63 6.84
C ALA A 11 -9.03 3.79 8.19
N ASP A 12 -8.52 3.19 9.27
CA ASP A 12 -9.03 3.34 10.63
C ASP A 12 -8.55 4.63 11.35
N GLY A 13 -7.78 5.48 10.66
CA GLY A 13 -7.18 6.70 11.21
C GLY A 13 -5.98 6.44 12.11
N LEU A 14 -5.45 5.22 12.15
CA LEU A 14 -4.27 4.88 12.96
C LEU A 14 -2.98 5.23 12.20
N PHE A 15 -2.05 5.91 12.88
CA PHE A 15 -0.74 6.22 12.32
C PHE A 15 0.11 4.95 12.19
N VAL A 16 0.66 4.73 11.00
CA VAL A 16 1.59 3.65 10.67
C VAL A 16 2.93 4.28 10.32
N ASP A 17 3.98 3.89 11.06
CA ASP A 17 5.33 4.40 10.84
C ASP A 17 5.91 3.92 9.50
N ALA A 18 6.98 4.59 9.05
CA ALA A 18 7.67 4.18 7.85
C ALA A 18 8.33 2.80 8.04
N PHE A 19 8.46 2.03 6.96
CA PHE A 19 9.12 0.73 7.04
C PHE A 19 9.82 0.37 5.74
N SER A 20 10.89 -0.41 5.87
CA SER A 20 11.63 -0.96 4.74
C SER A 20 11.04 -2.29 4.28
N CYS A 21 11.13 -2.56 2.98
CA CYS A 21 10.77 -3.84 2.39
C CYS A 21 12.01 -4.68 2.04
N PRO A 22 12.01 -6.00 2.31
CA PRO A 22 10.91 -6.80 2.88
C PRO A 22 10.81 -6.68 4.42
N LYS A 23 9.60 -6.85 4.95
CA LYS A 23 9.39 -7.03 6.40
C LYS A 23 9.84 -8.43 6.86
N PRO A 24 10.22 -8.60 8.14
CA PRO A 24 10.45 -9.93 8.71
C PRO A 24 9.23 -10.84 8.51
N GLY A 25 9.45 -12.02 7.92
CA GLY A 25 8.40 -12.98 7.59
C GLY A 25 7.85 -12.88 6.17
N ASN A 26 8.19 -11.83 5.41
CA ASN A 26 7.84 -11.75 3.99
C ASN A 26 8.82 -12.55 3.11
N ALA A 27 8.41 -12.82 1.87
CA ALA A 27 9.30 -13.37 0.85
C ALA A 27 10.47 -12.42 0.59
N ALA A 28 11.66 -12.96 0.31
CA ALA A 28 12.85 -12.17 0.03
C ALA A 28 12.70 -11.26 -1.20
N ALA A 29 11.82 -11.64 -2.14
CA ALA A 29 11.51 -10.86 -3.33
C ALA A 29 10.54 -9.70 -3.08
N ALA A 30 9.92 -9.61 -1.89
CA ALA A 30 8.96 -8.56 -1.54
C ALA A 30 9.66 -7.23 -1.25
N VAL A 31 10.37 -6.70 -2.24
CA VAL A 31 11.27 -5.55 -2.11
C VAL A 31 10.62 -4.22 -2.50
N TYR A 32 9.37 -4.22 -2.95
CA TYR A 32 8.65 -3.02 -3.38
C TYR A 32 7.58 -2.62 -2.36
N CYS A 33 7.32 -1.31 -2.26
CA CYS A 33 6.21 -0.77 -1.50
C CYS A 33 4.96 -0.76 -2.39
N CYS A 34 3.90 -1.44 -1.95
CA CYS A 34 2.70 -1.69 -2.73
C CYS A 34 1.45 -1.34 -1.93
N GLY A 35 0.30 -1.36 -2.60
CA GLY A 35 -1.01 -1.07 -2.01
C GLY A 35 -1.46 0.37 -2.25
N PHE A 36 -2.11 0.94 -1.25
CA PHE A 36 -2.81 2.21 -1.30
C PHE A 36 -2.18 3.22 -0.35
N ASN A 37 -2.56 4.49 -0.46
CA ASN A 37 -2.04 5.54 0.42
C ASN A 37 -2.28 5.24 1.91
N ASP A 38 -3.42 4.60 2.19
CA ASP A 38 -3.95 4.22 3.51
C ASP A 38 -3.73 2.74 3.86
N VAL A 39 -3.17 1.93 2.97
CA VAL A 39 -2.86 0.50 3.21
C VAL A 39 -1.62 0.11 2.42
N LYS A 40 -0.43 0.27 3.02
CA LYS A 40 0.85 -0.08 2.39
C LYS A 40 1.38 -1.43 2.87
N TYR A 41 1.92 -2.24 1.95
CA TYR A 41 2.53 -3.54 2.23
C TYR A 41 3.70 -3.82 1.29
N CYS A 42 4.56 -4.78 1.65
CA CYS A 42 5.67 -5.17 0.79
C CYS A 42 5.24 -6.25 -0.22
N CYS A 43 5.57 -6.06 -1.49
CA CYS A 43 5.31 -7.04 -2.55
C CYS A 43 6.47 -7.10 -3.57
N ASP A 44 6.39 -8.03 -4.53
CA ASP A 44 7.40 -8.30 -5.56
C ASP A 44 7.12 -7.62 -6.91
N ASP A 45 6.03 -6.84 -7.01
CA ASP A 45 5.66 -6.07 -8.20
C ASP A 45 5.87 -4.55 -8.01
N PRO A 46 6.67 -3.88 -8.87
CA PRO A 46 6.99 -2.46 -8.72
C PRO A 46 5.85 -1.51 -9.11
N ASN A 47 4.80 -1.98 -9.77
CA ASN A 47 3.71 -1.16 -10.31
C ASN A 47 2.43 -1.25 -9.47
N SER A 48 2.47 -2.00 -8.38
CA SER A 48 1.30 -2.28 -7.53
C SER A 48 1.11 -1.25 -6.41
N PHE A 49 1.65 -0.04 -6.56
CA PHE A 49 1.35 1.09 -5.69
C PHE A 49 0.39 2.06 -6.37
N PHE A 50 -0.69 2.40 -5.66
CA PHE A 50 -1.70 3.33 -6.11
C PHE A 50 -1.77 4.50 -5.11
N PRO A 51 -1.66 5.76 -5.56
CA PRO A 51 -1.55 6.91 -4.66
C PRO A 51 -2.87 7.31 -3.98
N TYR A 52 -3.95 6.58 -4.24
CA TYR A 52 -5.30 6.84 -3.72
C TYR A 52 -5.59 6.01 -2.47
N GLU A 53 -6.60 6.41 -1.70
CA GLU A 53 -7.13 5.60 -0.61
C GLU A 53 -7.92 4.40 -1.17
N TYR A 54 -7.87 3.26 -0.49
CA TYR A 54 -8.56 2.05 -0.93
C TYR A 54 -10.07 2.28 -1.10
N GLY A 55 -10.68 3.03 -0.18
CA GLY A 55 -12.10 3.38 -0.24
C GLY A 55 -12.48 4.22 -1.46
N TYR A 56 -11.57 5.05 -1.98
CA TYR A 56 -11.80 5.84 -3.18
C TYR A 56 -11.98 4.95 -4.43
N MET A 57 -11.20 3.88 -4.53
CA MET A 57 -11.37 2.94 -5.64
C MET A 57 -12.71 2.22 -5.61
N TRP A 58 -13.21 1.84 -4.44
CA TRP A 58 -14.54 1.22 -4.30
C TRP A 58 -15.67 2.20 -4.63
N TRP A 59 -15.50 3.47 -4.30
CA TRP A 59 -16.47 4.51 -4.64
C TRP A 59 -16.54 4.73 -6.15
N LEU A 60 -15.40 4.75 -6.85
CA LEU A 60 -15.37 4.85 -8.31
C LEU A 60 -16.08 3.68 -8.99
N SER A 61 -15.92 2.45 -8.49
CA SER A 61 -16.66 1.29 -9.01
C SER A 61 -18.18 1.45 -8.87
N ASN A 62 -18.65 1.96 -7.73
CA ASN A 62 -20.08 2.19 -7.51
C ASN A 62 -20.66 3.33 -8.38
N LEU A 63 -19.84 4.26 -8.86
CA LEU A 63 -20.27 5.30 -9.80
C LEU A 63 -20.38 4.82 -11.24
N THR A 64 -19.63 3.79 -11.63
CA THR A 64 -19.69 3.22 -12.98
C THR A 64 -20.83 2.22 -13.17
N ASP A 65 -21.50 1.82 -12.09
CA ASP A 65 -22.72 0.99 -12.09
C ASP A 65 -24.04 1.81 -12.10
N LEU A 66 -23.96 3.14 -12.29
CA LEU A 66 -25.09 4.07 -12.49
C LEU A 66 -25.14 4.61 -13.93
#